data_AF-A0A7N2L3G3-F1
#
_entry.id   AF-A0A7N2L3G3-F1
#
_cell.length_a   1.000
_cell.length_b   1.000
_cell.length_c   1.000
_cell.angle_alpha   90.00
_cell.angle_beta   90.00
_cell.angle_gamma   90.00
#
_symmetry.space_group_name_H-M   'P 1'
#
loop_
_entity.id
_entity.type
_entity.pdbx_description
1 polymer ?
#
loop_
_entity_poly.entity_id
_entity_poly.type
_entity_poly.pdbx_seq_one_letter_code
_entity_poly.pdbx_strand_id
1 'polypeptide(L)'
;MVKVEYNSDILLSELAHTMEVSEKCEVSEKCDVYSFGVVALEAIIGRHPGDLISSLLSSSFSLSSYDVLLEDVLDQRLAHPTNRVAEKVVLVAKIALTCLHTSPQSRPTMQQVYQKLLNWKSPFTKPLRMITLRELIDLENLNETS
;
A
#
# COMPACT_ATOMS: atom_id res chain seq x y z
N MET A 1 -11.70 -50.20 28.82
CA MET A 1 -12.08 -48.77 28.86
C MET A 1 -10.80 -47.96 29.04
N VAL A 2 -10.20 -47.49 27.95
CA VAL A 2 -8.98 -46.67 28.01
C VAL A 2 -9.44 -45.22 28.18
N LYS A 3 -9.12 -44.59 29.32
CA LYS A 3 -9.26 -43.15 29.47
C LYS A 3 -8.17 -42.51 28.61
N VAL A 4 -8.57 -41.83 27.54
CA VAL A 4 -7.70 -40.86 26.87
C VAL A 4 -7.72 -39.63 27.77
N GLU A 5 -6.68 -39.45 28.58
CA GLU A 5 -6.42 -38.16 29.21
C GLU A 5 -5.88 -37.24 28.11
N TYR A 6 -6.76 -36.37 27.62
CA TYR A 6 -6.34 -35.19 26.86
C TYR A 6 -5.60 -34.27 27.84
N ASN A 7 -4.26 -34.21 27.72
CA ASN A 7 -3.47 -33.23 28.44
C ASN A 7 -3.82 -31.84 27.90
N SER A 8 -4.50 -31.04 28.71
CA SER A 8 -4.86 -29.64 28.42
C SER A 8 -3.65 -28.78 28.02
N ASP A 9 -2.46 -29.15 28.48
CA ASP A 9 -1.23 -28.40 28.25
C ASP A 9 -0.69 -28.54 26.81
N ILE A 10 -0.99 -29.67 26.15
CA ILE A 10 -0.58 -29.90 24.74
C ILE A 10 -1.36 -28.96 23.82
N LEU A 11 -2.68 -28.83 24.04
CA LEU A 11 -3.56 -27.99 23.22
C LEU A 11 -3.20 -26.50 23.35
N LEU A 12 -2.82 -26.06 24.55
CA LEU A 12 -2.40 -24.67 24.80
C LEU A 12 -1.07 -24.33 24.11
N SER A 13 -0.12 -25.26 24.07
CA SER A 13 1.15 -25.06 23.35
C SER A 13 0.96 -24.96 21.83
N GLU A 14 0.01 -25.74 21.29
CA GLU A 14 -0.32 -25.80 19.86
C GLU A 14 -1.14 -24.57 19.42
N LEU A 15 -2.03 -24.09 20.29
CA LEU A 15 -2.74 -22.81 20.13
C LEU A 15 -1.80 -21.61 20.21
N ALA A 16 -0.84 -21.60 21.14
CA ALA A 16 0.17 -20.54 21.23
C ALA A 16 1.09 -20.53 20.00
N HIS A 17 1.55 -21.70 19.55
CA HIS A 17 2.35 -21.82 18.32
C HIS A 17 1.59 -21.40 17.07
N THR A 18 0.31 -21.74 16.95
CA THR A 18 -0.51 -21.31 15.80
C THR A 18 -0.79 -19.81 15.83
N MET A 19 -1.01 -19.21 16.99
CA MET A 19 -1.13 -17.74 17.14
C MET A 19 0.18 -17.03 16.78
N GLU A 20 1.33 -17.49 17.30
CA GLU A 20 2.65 -16.93 16.98
C GLU A 20 3.01 -17.08 15.48
N VAL A 21 2.70 -18.24 14.88
CA VAL A 21 2.90 -18.46 13.44
C VAL A 21 1.96 -17.59 12.62
N SER A 22 0.69 -17.44 13.02
CA SER A 22 -0.27 -16.58 12.32
C SER A 22 0.13 -15.11 12.37
N GLU A 23 0.52 -14.59 13.54
CA GLU A 23 1.01 -13.21 13.68
C GLU A 23 2.29 -12.98 12.88
N LYS A 24 3.25 -13.92 12.93
CA LYS A 24 4.48 -13.84 12.14
C LYS A 24 4.19 -13.88 10.63
N CYS A 25 3.25 -14.73 10.21
CA CYS A 25 2.86 -14.86 8.81
C CYS A 25 2.14 -13.58 8.33
N GLU A 26 1.27 -13.01 9.16
CA GLU A 26 0.60 -11.74 8.89
C GLU A 26 1.61 -10.59 8.77
N VAL A 27 2.58 -10.51 9.69
CA VAL A 27 3.69 -9.54 9.60
C VAL A 27 4.47 -9.73 8.30
N SER A 28 4.75 -10.98 7.90
CA SER A 28 5.43 -11.28 6.63
C SER A 28 4.61 -10.82 5.42
N GLU A 29 3.31 -11.12 5.37
CA GLU A 29 2.43 -10.68 4.28
C GLU A 29 2.42 -9.15 4.18
N LYS A 30 2.31 -8.44 5.31
CA LYS A 30 2.35 -6.97 5.33
C LYS A 30 3.71 -6.40 4.92
N CYS A 31 4.81 -7.12 5.14
CA CYS A 31 6.14 -6.76 4.65
C CYS A 31 6.26 -6.94 3.13
N ASP A 32 5.66 -8.01 2.58
CA ASP A 32 5.59 -8.24 1.13
C ASP A 32 4.74 -7.15 0.46
N VAL A 33 3.62 -6.76 1.07
CA VAL A 33 2.80 -5.64 0.60
C VAL A 33 3.60 -4.33 0.58
N TYR A 34 4.35 -4.02 1.65
CA TYR A 34 5.19 -2.82 1.68
C TYR A 34 6.24 -2.84 0.56
N SER A 35 6.92 -3.98 0.39
CA SER A 35 7.93 -4.16 -0.66
C SER A 35 7.33 -4.02 -2.05
N PHE A 36 6.12 -4.53 -2.28
CA PHE A 36 5.35 -4.29 -3.50
C PHE A 36 5.10 -2.79 -3.72
N GLY A 37 4.71 -2.05 -2.68
CA GLY A 37 4.51 -0.60 -2.75
C GLY A 37 5.77 0.15 -3.18
N VAL A 38 6.94 -0.24 -2.66
CA VAL A 38 8.24 0.33 -3.07
C VAL A 38 8.49 0.09 -4.55
N VAL A 39 8.36 -1.16 -5.01
CA VAL A 39 8.61 -1.55 -6.41
C VAL A 39 7.63 -0.87 -7.37
N ALA A 40 6.36 -0.75 -6.98
CA ALA A 40 5.35 -0.07 -7.78
C ALA A 40 5.65 1.42 -7.94
N LEU A 41 6.08 2.12 -6.87
CA LEU A 41 6.54 3.51 -6.99
C LEU A 41 7.83 3.62 -7.80
N GLU A 42 8.79 2.71 -7.61
CA GLU A 42 10.03 2.68 -8.38
C GLU A 42 9.76 2.58 -9.88
N ALA A 43 8.79 1.75 -10.29
CA ALA A 43 8.38 1.62 -11.68
C ALA A 43 7.73 2.90 -12.25
N ILE A 44 7.00 3.66 -11.43
CA ILE A 44 6.39 4.94 -11.83
C ILE A 44 7.45 6.05 -11.96
N ILE A 45 8.41 6.07 -11.02
CA ILE A 45 9.41 7.13 -10.88
C ILE A 45 10.66 6.87 -11.74
N GLY A 46 10.90 5.62 -12.13
CA GLY A 46 12.06 5.20 -12.93
C GLY A 46 13.37 5.12 -12.15
N ARG A 47 13.32 5.29 -10.82
CA ARG A 47 14.45 5.22 -9.89
C ARG A 47 13.97 4.88 -8.47
N HIS A 48 14.89 4.43 -7.63
CA HIS A 48 14.58 4.02 -6.26
C HIS A 48 13.94 5.18 -5.46
N PRO A 49 12.73 4.99 -4.87
CA PRO A 49 11.95 6.06 -4.25
C PRO A 49 12.39 6.38 -2.81
N GLY A 50 13.59 5.99 -2.39
CA GLY A 50 14.04 6.08 -1.00
C GLY A 50 13.93 7.47 -0.37
N ASP A 51 14.34 8.51 -1.10
CA ASP A 51 14.24 9.91 -0.62
C ASP A 51 12.78 10.35 -0.47
N LEU A 52 11.94 9.97 -1.44
CA LEU A 52 10.50 10.27 -1.42
C LEU A 52 9.81 9.56 -0.26
N ILE A 53 10.08 8.27 -0.05
CA ILE A 53 9.53 7.49 1.05
C ILE A 53 10.00 8.07 2.39
N SER A 54 11.29 8.38 2.53
CA SER A 54 11.83 8.99 3.75
C SER A 54 11.15 10.33 4.07
N SER A 55 10.86 11.11 3.03
CA SER A 55 10.10 12.36 3.13
C SER A 55 8.65 12.11 3.57
N LEU A 56 7.96 11.12 2.99
CA LEU A 56 6.58 10.75 3.33
C LEU A 56 6.43 10.22 4.76
N LEU A 57 7.40 9.44 5.24
CA LEU A 57 7.36 8.79 6.57
C LEU A 57 7.80 9.71 7.71
N SER A 58 8.53 10.78 7.41
CA SER A 58 8.96 11.72 8.43
C SER A 58 7.76 12.53 8.92
N SER A 59 7.36 12.29 10.17
CA SER A 59 6.29 13.03 10.88
C SER A 59 6.54 14.55 10.97
N SER A 60 7.70 15.03 10.52
CA SER A 60 8.15 16.42 10.52
C SER A 60 8.17 17.06 9.13
N PHE A 61 7.81 16.33 8.07
CA PHE A 61 7.63 16.94 6.76
C PHE A 61 6.36 17.80 6.82
N SER A 62 6.57 19.10 7.00
CA SER A 62 5.53 20.13 7.06
C SER A 62 4.48 19.91 5.98
N LEU A 63 3.24 20.23 6.34
CA LEU A 63 2.03 20.20 5.53
C LEU A 63 2.19 20.88 4.14
N SER A 64 3.26 21.62 3.88
CA SER A 64 3.63 22.23 2.60
C SER A 64 4.31 21.28 1.59
N SER A 65 4.75 20.09 2.00
CA SER A 65 5.64 19.24 1.18
C SER A 65 4.90 18.11 0.45
N TYR A 66 3.62 17.92 0.75
CA TYR A 66 2.77 16.93 0.10
C TYR A 66 2.04 17.50 -1.12
N ASP A 67 2.36 18.74 -1.51
CA ASP A 67 1.87 19.39 -2.72
C ASP A 67 2.73 19.06 -3.95
N VAL A 68 3.67 18.11 -3.83
CA VAL A 68 4.40 17.55 -4.98
C VAL A 68 3.38 16.93 -5.93
N LEU A 69 3.38 17.40 -7.18
CA LEU A 69 2.49 16.87 -8.19
C LEU A 69 2.95 15.46 -8.57
N LEU A 70 1.99 14.57 -8.82
CA LEU A 70 2.29 13.24 -9.30
C LEU A 70 3.08 13.29 -10.62
N GLU A 71 2.84 14.30 -11.46
CA GLU A 71 3.56 14.48 -12.72
C GLU A 71 5.06 14.76 -12.54
N ASP A 72 5.43 15.47 -11.48
CA ASP A 72 6.81 15.88 -11.22
C ASP A 72 7.70 14.70 -10.83
N VAL A 73 7.09 13.62 -10.34
CA VAL A 73 7.78 12.42 -9.88
C VAL A 73 7.78 11.29 -10.91
N LEU A 74 7.10 11.44 -12.04
CA LEU A 74 7.11 10.41 -13.09
C LEU A 74 8.49 10.24 -13.72
N ASP A 75 8.77 9.04 -14.23
CA ASP A 75 9.98 8.78 -15.02
C ASP A 75 10.04 9.69 -16.26
N GLN A 76 10.91 10.69 -16.20
CA GLN A 76 11.10 11.68 -17.26
C GLN A 76 11.69 11.10 -18.56
N ARG A 77 12.17 9.85 -18.52
CA ARG A 77 12.64 9.12 -19.71
C ARG A 77 11.49 8.60 -20.56
N LEU A 78 10.27 8.55 -20.01
CA LEU A 78 9.08 8.08 -20.70
C LEU A 78 8.26 9.25 -21.25
N ALA A 79 7.46 8.97 -22.27
CA ALA A 79 6.48 9.94 -22.75
C ALA A 79 5.46 10.23 -21.65
N HIS A 80 5.03 11.49 -21.54
CA HIS A 80 4.03 11.88 -20.56
C HIS A 80 2.73 11.07 -20.78
N PRO A 81 2.21 10.40 -19.74
CA PRO A 81 1.02 9.58 -19.88
C PRO A 81 -0.20 10.44 -20.17
N THR A 82 -1.07 9.97 -21.07
CA THR A 82 -2.30 10.66 -21.48
C THR A 82 -3.51 9.74 -21.37
N ASN A 83 -4.71 10.33 -21.27
CA ASN A 83 -5.99 9.61 -21.27
C ASN A 83 -5.99 8.45 -20.26
N ARG A 84 -6.38 7.25 -20.69
CA ARG A 84 -6.48 6.05 -19.85
C ARG A 84 -5.15 5.63 -19.20
N VAL A 85 -4.01 5.94 -19.82
CA VAL A 85 -2.70 5.60 -19.23
C VAL A 85 -2.45 6.48 -18.01
N ALA A 86 -2.75 7.78 -18.13
CA ALA A 86 -2.65 8.72 -17.02
C ALA A 86 -3.48 8.26 -15.83
N GLU A 87 -4.74 7.90 -16.06
CA GLU A 87 -5.61 7.42 -15.00
C GLU A 87 -5.06 6.15 -14.31
N LYS A 88 -4.54 5.18 -15.08
CA LYS A 88 -3.90 3.97 -14.51
C LYS A 88 -2.66 4.29 -13.69
N VAL A 89 -1.86 5.27 -14.10
CA VAL A 89 -0.70 5.73 -13.31
C VAL A 89 -1.17 6.28 -11.96
N VAL A 90 -2.26 7.08 -11.95
CA VAL A 90 -2.86 7.55 -10.70
C VAL A 90 -3.31 6.38 -9.80
N LEU A 91 -3.96 5.36 -10.38
CA LEU A 91 -4.36 4.18 -9.61
C LEU A 91 -3.19 3.51 -8.91
N VAL A 92 -2.15 3.22 -9.69
CA VAL A 92 -1.02 2.44 -9.21
C VAL A 92 -0.25 3.26 -8.19
N ALA A 93 -0.08 4.57 -8.42
CA ALA A 93 0.49 5.48 -7.43
C ALA A 93 -0.30 5.46 -6.12
N LYS A 94 -1.63 5.54 -6.19
CA LYS A 94 -2.51 5.46 -5.01
C LYS A 94 -2.33 4.13 -4.28
N ILE A 95 -2.45 3.01 -4.98
CA ILE A 95 -2.29 1.67 -4.38
C ILE A 95 -0.90 1.54 -3.74
N ALA A 96 0.15 1.98 -4.42
CA ALA A 96 1.51 1.90 -3.91
C ALA A 96 1.66 2.72 -2.60
N LEU A 97 1.12 3.94 -2.54
CA LEU A 97 1.14 4.76 -1.32
C LEU A 97 0.39 4.07 -0.16
N THR A 98 -0.75 3.43 -0.41
CA THR A 98 -1.49 2.68 0.63
C THR A 98 -0.70 1.45 1.12
N CYS A 99 0.05 0.80 0.23
CA CYS A 99 0.92 -0.32 0.60
C CYS A 99 2.12 0.14 1.47
N LEU A 100 2.54 1.39 1.34
CA LEU A 100 3.66 1.99 2.06
C LEU A 100 3.28 2.58 3.42
N HIS A 101 2.04 2.37 3.88
CA HIS A 101 1.59 2.88 5.17
C HIS A 101 2.50 2.39 6.31
N THR A 102 2.82 3.29 7.25
CA THR A 102 3.72 3.03 8.39
C THR A 102 3.22 1.87 9.24
N SER A 103 1.94 1.93 9.65
CA SER A 103 1.24 0.83 10.33
C SER A 103 1.00 -0.35 9.36
N PRO A 104 1.52 -1.57 9.67
CA PRO A 104 1.24 -2.78 8.89
C PRO A 104 -0.25 -3.08 8.78
N GLN A 105 -1.02 -2.78 9.83
CA GLN A 105 -2.46 -3.08 9.87
C GLN A 105 -3.27 -2.22 8.91
N SER A 106 -2.83 -1.00 8.65
CA SER A 106 -3.47 -0.09 7.69
C SER A 106 -3.11 -0.41 6.24
N ARG A 107 -2.09 -1.25 5.98
CA ARG A 107 -1.77 -1.67 4.61
C ARG A 107 -2.87 -2.61 4.11
N PRO A 108 -3.24 -2.55 2.82
CA PRO A 108 -4.17 -3.53 2.24
C PRO A 108 -3.58 -4.95 2.23
N THR A 109 -4.41 -5.97 2.06
CA THR A 109 -3.94 -7.33 1.71
C THR A 109 -3.59 -7.39 0.23
N MET A 110 -2.75 -8.35 -0.18
CA MET A 110 -2.43 -8.55 -1.61
C MET A 110 -3.69 -8.88 -2.43
N GLN A 111 -4.68 -9.55 -1.84
CA GLN A 111 -5.97 -9.76 -2.48
C GLN A 111 -6.70 -8.44 -2.74
N GLN A 112 -6.73 -7.51 -1.77
CA GLN A 112 -7.32 -6.18 -1.96
C GLN A 112 -6.58 -5.38 -3.03
N VAL A 113 -5.24 -5.42 -3.04
CA VAL A 113 -4.40 -4.81 -4.09
C VAL A 113 -4.78 -5.34 -5.47
N TYR A 114 -4.83 -6.67 -5.62
CA TYR A 114 -5.21 -7.33 -6.86
C TYR A 114 -6.62 -6.93 -7.32
N GLN A 115 -7.59 -6.92 -6.41
CA GLN A 115 -8.96 -6.51 -6.74
C GLN A 115 -9.07 -5.04 -7.14
N LYS A 116 -8.31 -4.13 -6.51
CA LYS A 116 -8.25 -2.71 -6.92
C LYS A 116 -7.65 -2.55 -8.32
N LEU A 117 -6.64 -3.35 -8.66
CA LEU A 117 -6.01 -3.34 -10.00
C LEU A 117 -6.95 -3.91 -11.08
N LEU A 118 -7.69 -4.98 -10.78
CA LEU A 118 -8.64 -5.59 -11.71
C LEU A 118 -9.90 -4.75 -11.91
N ASN A 119 -10.52 -4.31 -10.82
CA ASN A 119 -11.80 -3.60 -10.83
C ASN A 119 -11.61 -2.09 -11.06
N TRP A 120 -10.59 -1.76 -11.86
CA TRP A 120 -10.33 -0.40 -12.27
C TRP A 120 -11.58 0.20 -12.94
N LYS A 121 -12.10 1.24 -12.30
CA LYS A 121 -13.05 2.19 -12.88
C LYS A 121 -12.33 3.53 -12.87
N SER A 122 -12.43 4.34 -13.93
CA SER A 122 -11.82 5.68 -13.98
C SER A 122 -12.32 6.51 -12.77
N PRO A 123 -11.53 6.63 -11.68
CA PRO A 123 -11.97 7.29 -10.46
C PRO A 123 -11.62 8.78 -10.49
N PHE A 124 -10.83 9.21 -11.47
CA PHE A 124 -10.20 10.51 -11.51
C PHE A 124 -10.61 11.25 -12.78
N THR A 125 -11.42 12.28 -12.58
CA THR A 125 -11.78 13.26 -13.61
C THR A 125 -10.78 14.41 -13.70
N LYS A 126 -9.85 14.51 -12.74
CA LYS A 126 -8.82 15.56 -12.69
C LYS A 126 -7.62 15.21 -13.58
N PRO A 127 -7.05 16.20 -14.30
CA PRO A 127 -5.78 16.03 -15.01
C PRO A 127 -4.62 15.69 -14.05
N LEU A 128 -3.65 14.89 -14.50
CA LEU A 128 -2.45 14.53 -13.71
C LEU A 128 -1.72 15.72 -13.10
N ARG A 129 -1.60 16.81 -13.87
CA ARG A 129 -0.99 18.08 -13.47
C ARG A 129 -1.64 18.80 -12.29
N MET A 130 -2.77 18.28 -11.81
CA MET A 130 -3.50 18.83 -10.66
C MET A 130 -3.53 17.87 -9.48
N ILE A 131 -3.01 16.65 -9.65
CA ILE A 131 -3.06 15.60 -8.64
C ILE A 131 -1.76 15.65 -7.85
N THR A 132 -1.87 15.92 -6.56
CA THR A 132 -0.73 15.85 -5.64
C THR A 132 -0.65 14.48 -4.99
N LEU A 133 0.55 14.11 -4.50
CA LEU A 133 0.70 12.86 -3.75
C LEU A 133 -0.15 12.85 -2.47
N ARG A 134 -0.41 14.02 -1.85
CA ARG A 134 -1.35 14.15 -0.72
C ARG A 134 -2.74 13.64 -1.08
N GLU A 135 -3.31 14.15 -2.17
CA GLU A 135 -4.68 13.83 -2.57
C GLU A 135 -4.86 12.32 -2.75
N LEU A 136 -3.81 11.61 -3.15
CA LEU A 136 -3.86 10.15 -3.29
C LEU A 136 -3.90 9.41 -1.96
N ILE A 137 -3.24 9.95 -0.93
CA ILE A 137 -3.21 9.39 0.42
C ILE A 137 -4.54 9.68 1.14
N ASP A 138 -5.06 10.91 1.06
CA ASP A 138 -6.26 11.33 1.80
C ASP A 138 -7.56 10.67 1.31
N LEU A 139 -7.62 10.28 0.03
CA LEU A 139 -8.76 9.57 -0.57
C LEU A 139 -8.92 8.12 -0.09
N GLU A 140 -8.17 7.69 0.92
CA GLU A 140 -8.37 6.43 1.61
C GLU A 140 -9.52 6.52 2.65
N ASN A 141 -9.81 7.72 3.17
CA ASN A 141 -10.79 7.91 4.26
C ASN A 141 -12.27 8.02 3.82
N LEU A 142 -12.58 7.99 2.53
CA LEU A 142 -13.95 8.20 2.03
C LEU A 142 -14.66 6.93 1.52
N ASN A 143 -13.98 5.78 1.54
CA ASN A 143 -14.56 4.51 1.07
C ASN A 143 -14.91 3.52 2.20
N GLU A 144 -14.85 3.94 3.46
CA GLU A 144 -15.30 3.11 4.60
C GLU A 144 -16.67 3.52 5.19
N THR A 145 -17.33 4.55 4.65
CA THR A 145 -18.67 4.95 5.11
C THR A 145 -19.67 4.96 3.96
N SER A 146 -20.18 3.79 3.59
CA SER A 146 -21.52 3.59 3.02
C SER A 146 -21.88 2.11 2.99
#